data_AF-A0A450SE25-F1
#
_entry.id   AF-A0A450SE25-F1
#
_cell.length_a   1.000
_cell.length_b   1.000
_cell.length_c   1.000
_cell.angle_alpha   90.00
_cell.angle_beta   90.00
_cell.angle_gamma   90.00
#
_symmetry.space_group_name_H-M   'P 1'
#
loop_
_entity.id
_entity.type
_entity.pdbx_description
1 polymer ?
#
loop_
_entity_poly.entity_id
_entity_poly.type
_entity_poly.pdbx_seq_one_letter_code
_entity_poly.pdbx_strand_id
1 'polypeptide(L)'
;MNETNVFPEYYLIPLNAFKDIVLDDVDQWVYAFKNNEVLDEFSAPGIGALKKKLDYLGMDEKERRRFDRHVDYARSDWGMIEHAREEGREEGHEKGHEKGLKKGRAEGRAEGRAEGHREGVARGRELGWEEAEVALLVRLLEYKFGPLPTEVKERIEKAGPEKVALWERRMLSAGTLNAVFDDS
;
A
#
# COMPACT_ATOMS: atom_id res chain seq x y z
N MET A 1 -7.15 57.27 -5.59
CA MET A 1 -6.53 56.83 -4.32
C MET A 1 -7.67 56.67 -3.33
N ASN A 2 -8.18 55.45 -3.14
CA ASN A 2 -9.20 55.17 -2.12
C ASN A 2 -8.47 54.64 -0.89
N GLU A 3 -8.04 55.53 -0.02
CA GLU A 3 -7.56 55.15 1.31
C GLU A 3 -8.79 54.70 2.11
N THR A 4 -8.97 53.39 2.23
CA THR A 4 -9.97 52.81 3.13
C THR A 4 -9.53 53.19 4.54
N ASN A 5 -10.35 53.96 5.26
CA ASN A 5 -10.08 54.34 6.63
C ASN A 5 -9.91 53.06 7.48
N VAL A 6 -8.68 52.75 7.90
CA VAL A 6 -8.31 51.54 8.64
C VAL A 6 -8.38 51.76 10.17
N PHE A 7 -8.78 52.95 10.62
CA PHE A 7 -8.90 53.24 12.03
C PHE A 7 -10.24 52.72 12.59
N PRO A 8 -10.24 52.03 13.74
CA PRO A 8 -11.47 51.54 14.36
C PRO A 8 -12.33 52.71 14.82
N GLU A 9 -13.61 52.68 14.44
CA GLU A 9 -14.62 53.60 14.95
C GLU A 9 -15.12 53.09 16.31
N TYR A 10 -15.05 53.93 17.33
CA TYR A 10 -15.56 53.61 18.67
C TYR A 10 -16.89 54.31 18.88
N TYR A 11 -17.93 53.51 19.12
CA TYR A 11 -19.25 54.00 19.49
C TYR A 11 -19.37 53.98 21.01
N LEU A 12 -19.52 55.15 21.63
CA LEU A 12 -19.88 55.26 23.04
C LEU A 12 -21.40 55.20 23.14
N ILE A 13 -21.92 54.06 23.57
CA ILE A 13 -23.36 53.86 23.75
C ILE A 13 -23.70 54.07 25.23
N PRO A 14 -24.36 55.18 25.60
CA PRO A 14 -24.78 55.42 26.98
C PRO A 14 -25.94 54.48 27.34
N LEU A 15 -25.62 53.39 28.05
CA LEU A 15 -26.58 52.36 28.45
C LEU A 15 -27.79 52.90 29.23
N ASN A 16 -27.60 53.98 30.00
CA ASN A 16 -28.69 54.62 30.77
C ASN A 16 -29.74 55.31 29.89
N ALA A 17 -29.40 55.67 28.66
CA ALA A 17 -30.32 56.31 27.71
C ALA A 17 -31.08 55.28 26.85
N PHE A 18 -30.67 54.01 26.88
CA PHE A 18 -31.32 52.93 26.16
C PHE A 18 -32.63 52.55 26.86
N LYS A 19 -33.75 52.61 26.12
CA LYS A 19 -35.11 52.41 26.64
C LYS A 19 -35.59 50.95 26.59
N ASP A 20 -34.67 50.01 26.45
CA ASP A 20 -34.98 48.57 26.33
C ASP A 20 -35.87 48.23 25.12
N ILE A 21 -35.75 49.03 24.06
CA ILE A 21 -36.41 48.78 22.77
C ILE A 21 -35.36 48.17 21.85
N VAL A 22 -35.59 46.93 21.41
CA VAL A 22 -34.65 46.17 20.57
C VAL A 22 -35.13 46.19 19.12
N LEU A 23 -34.38 46.85 18.23
CA LEU A 23 -34.73 46.96 16.80
C LEU A 23 -33.72 46.28 15.89
N ASP A 24 -32.45 46.21 16.29
CA ASP A 24 -31.38 45.60 15.50
C ASP A 24 -30.44 44.70 16.34
N ASP A 25 -29.38 44.19 15.70
CA ASP A 25 -28.39 43.34 16.36
C ASP A 25 -27.59 44.09 17.44
N VAL A 26 -27.30 45.38 17.24
CA VAL A 26 -26.56 46.20 18.21
C VAL A 26 -27.42 46.42 19.45
N ASP A 27 -28.71 46.68 19.29
CA ASP A 27 -29.65 46.83 20.39
C ASP A 27 -29.78 45.55 21.22
N GLN A 28 -29.72 44.37 20.59
CA GLN A 28 -29.68 43.08 21.30
C GLN A 28 -28.44 42.99 22.20
N TRP A 29 -27.27 43.42 21.71
CA TRP A 29 -26.04 43.48 22.52
C TRP A 29 -26.15 44.52 23.64
N VAL A 30 -26.69 45.71 23.35
CA VAL A 30 -26.88 46.78 24.34
C VAL A 30 -27.83 46.33 25.45
N TYR A 31 -28.95 45.68 25.10
CA TYR A 31 -29.86 45.05 26.05
C TYR A 31 -29.14 44.00 26.89
N ALA A 32 -28.39 43.11 26.25
CA ALA A 32 -27.72 42.01 26.94
C ALA A 32 -26.71 42.48 27.99
N PHE A 33 -25.92 43.51 27.67
CA PHE A 33 -24.96 44.08 28.61
C PHE A 33 -25.62 44.93 29.70
N LYS A 34 -26.71 45.64 29.38
CA LYS A 34 -27.45 46.44 30.37
C LYS A 34 -28.14 45.56 31.41
N ASN A 35 -28.76 44.46 30.96
CA ASN A 35 -29.59 43.61 31.80
C ASN A 35 -28.87 42.34 32.30
N ASN A 36 -27.64 42.08 31.83
CA ASN A 36 -26.89 40.84 32.07
C ASN A 36 -27.69 39.57 31.68
N GLU A 37 -28.53 39.68 30.66
CA GLU A 37 -29.43 38.61 30.20
C GLU A 37 -29.52 38.62 28.68
N VAL A 38 -29.39 37.45 28.05
CA VAL A 38 -29.61 37.28 26.60
C VAL A 38 -30.91 36.50 26.41
N LEU A 39 -31.94 37.17 25.89
CA LEU A 39 -33.23 36.56 25.61
C LEU A 39 -33.10 35.44 24.56
N ASP A 40 -33.96 34.42 24.64
CA ASP A 40 -33.98 33.29 23.70
C ASP A 40 -34.16 33.71 22.23
N GLU A 41 -34.86 34.82 22.01
CA GLU A 41 -35.20 35.37 20.69
C GLU A 41 -34.03 36.11 20.02
N PHE A 42 -32.94 36.38 20.75
CA PHE A 42 -31.80 37.13 20.23
C PHE A 42 -30.99 36.28 19.25
N SER A 43 -30.80 36.80 18.04
CA SER A 43 -30.11 36.14 16.93
C SER A 43 -28.86 36.87 16.47
N ALA A 44 -28.47 37.97 17.13
CA ALA A 44 -27.30 38.76 16.76
C ALA A 44 -26.04 37.85 16.63
N PRO A 45 -25.23 38.02 15.57
CA PRO A 45 -24.06 37.17 15.34
C PRO A 45 -23.15 37.08 16.57
N GLY A 46 -22.96 35.87 17.09
CA GLY A 46 -22.10 35.60 18.25
C GLY A 46 -22.74 35.80 19.62
N ILE A 47 -23.96 36.33 19.73
CA ILE A 47 -24.63 36.61 21.03
C ILE A 47 -24.90 35.33 21.84
N GLY A 48 -25.05 34.19 21.16
CA GLY A 48 -25.18 32.88 21.81
C GLY A 48 -23.95 32.47 22.63
N ALA A 49 -22.75 32.96 22.31
CA ALA A 49 -21.57 32.73 23.15
C ALA A 49 -21.62 33.56 24.44
N LEU A 50 -22.12 34.80 24.36
CA LEU A 50 -22.37 35.63 25.54
C LEU A 50 -23.42 34.99 26.43
N LYS A 51 -24.52 34.48 25.85
CA LYS A 51 -25.57 33.76 26.58
C LYS A 51 -25.01 32.60 27.40
N LYS A 52 -24.29 31.68 26.75
CA LYS A 52 -23.64 30.54 27.43
C LYS A 52 -22.72 31.00 28.57
N LYS A 53 -22.02 32.13 28.39
CA LYS A 53 -21.12 32.69 29.40
C LYS A 53 -21.90 33.27 30.59
N LEU A 54 -22.97 34.02 30.34
CA LEU A 54 -23.86 34.56 31.36
C LEU A 54 -24.57 33.45 32.11
N ASP A 55 -25.08 32.43 31.42
CA ASP A 55 -25.70 31.24 32.03
C ASP A 55 -24.71 30.57 32.99
N TYR A 56 -23.46 30.34 32.57
CA TYR A 56 -22.42 29.76 33.42
C TYR A 56 -22.06 30.65 34.62
N LEU A 57 -22.00 31.98 34.43
CA LEU A 57 -21.72 32.92 35.51
C LEU A 57 -22.90 33.04 36.49
N GLY A 58 -24.13 32.88 36.00
CA GLY A 58 -25.37 32.89 36.79
C GLY A 58 -25.57 31.61 37.61
N MET A 59 -24.93 30.50 37.24
CA MET A 59 -24.97 29.25 38.01
C MET A 59 -24.40 29.42 39.41
N ASP A 60 -25.02 28.75 40.38
CA ASP A 60 -24.47 28.63 41.73
C ASP A 60 -23.24 27.70 41.77
N GLU A 61 -22.52 27.69 42.90
CA GLU A 61 -21.30 26.89 43.05
C GLU A 61 -21.53 25.37 42.94
N LYS A 62 -22.75 24.89 43.25
CA LYS A 62 -23.12 23.47 43.16
C LYS A 62 -23.46 23.09 41.71
N GLU A 63 -24.08 24.00 40.96
CA GLU A 63 -24.38 23.90 39.54
C GLU A 63 -23.12 23.92 38.70
N ARG A 64 -22.23 24.91 38.90
CA ARG A 64 -20.93 24.96 38.19
C ARG A 64 -20.12 23.68 38.41
N ARG A 65 -20.02 23.22 39.66
CA ARG A 65 -19.31 21.97 39.98
C ARG A 65 -19.92 20.74 39.30
N ARG A 66 -21.24 20.70 39.07
CA ARG A 66 -21.88 19.60 38.33
C ARG A 66 -21.57 19.70 36.83
N PHE A 67 -21.64 20.91 36.27
CA PHE A 67 -21.31 21.17 34.88
C PHE A 67 -19.85 20.84 34.56
N ASP A 68 -18.91 21.33 35.36
CA ASP A 68 -17.47 21.08 35.19
C ASP A 68 -17.14 19.59 35.25
N ARG A 69 -17.70 18.87 36.24
CA ARG A 69 -17.52 17.41 36.32
C ARG A 69 -18.05 16.67 35.10
N HIS A 70 -19.17 17.12 34.53
CA HIS A 70 -19.73 16.50 33.34
C HIS A 70 -18.83 16.74 32.11
N VAL A 71 -18.30 17.96 31.96
CA VAL A 71 -17.35 18.30 30.90
C VAL A 71 -16.06 17.51 31.03
N ASP A 72 -15.52 17.37 32.24
CA ASP A 72 -14.30 16.61 32.49
C ASP A 72 -14.50 15.10 32.22
N TYR A 73 -15.64 14.55 32.63
CA TYR A 73 -16.00 13.15 32.34
C TYR A 73 -16.07 12.90 30.83
N ALA A 74 -16.78 13.76 30.09
CA ALA A 74 -16.89 13.65 28.65
C ALA A 74 -15.52 13.76 27.94
N ARG A 75 -14.63 14.64 28.39
CA ARG A 75 -13.26 14.74 27.85
C ARG A 75 -12.43 13.50 28.14
N SER A 76 -12.55 12.94 29.35
CA SER A 76 -11.86 11.71 29.73
C SER A 76 -12.30 10.53 28.87
N ASP A 77 -13.61 10.36 28.67
CA ASP A 77 -14.16 9.30 27.83
C ASP A 77 -13.72 9.44 26.37
N TRP A 78 -13.70 10.66 25.84
CA TRP A 78 -13.19 10.93 24.50
C TRP A 78 -11.71 10.57 24.36
N GLY A 79 -10.87 10.94 25.34
CA GLY A 79 -9.45 10.58 25.34
C GLY A 79 -9.21 9.07 25.39
N MET A 80 -10.02 8.32 26.15
CA MET A 80 -9.95 6.85 26.20
C MET A 80 -10.32 6.22 24.86
N ILE A 81 -11.38 6.71 24.21
CA ILE A 81 -11.83 6.20 22.90
C ILE A 81 -10.79 6.51 21.81
N GLU A 82 -10.20 7.70 21.84
CA GLU A 82 -9.16 8.10 20.89
C GLU A 82 -7.92 7.21 21.03
N HIS A 83 -7.42 7.01 22.25
CA HIS A 83 -6.31 6.10 22.52
C HIS A 83 -6.58 4.67 22.04
N ALA A 84 -7.76 4.12 22.37
CA ALA A 84 -8.13 2.77 21.93
C ALA A 84 -8.24 2.63 20.40
N ARG A 85 -8.67 3.69 19.70
CA ARG A 85 -8.69 3.73 18.22
C ARG A 85 -7.29 3.81 17.64
N GLU A 86 -6.41 4.60 18.25
CA GLU A 86 -5.01 4.72 17.85
C GLU A 86 -4.28 3.39 18.00
N GLU A 87 -4.36 2.76 19.18
CA GLU A 87 -3.80 1.42 19.42
C GLU A 87 -4.36 0.38 18.45
N GLY A 88 -5.69 0.36 18.24
CA GLY A 88 -6.32 -0.56 17.30
C GLY A 88 -5.84 -0.36 15.86
N ARG A 89 -5.54 0.89 15.45
CA ARG A 89 -5.00 1.20 14.12
C ARG A 89 -3.55 0.76 13.99
N GLU A 90 -2.74 1.01 15.00
CA GLU A 90 -1.33 0.58 15.04
C GLU A 90 -1.22 -0.94 15.01
N GLU A 91 -1.94 -1.64 15.88
CA GLU A 91 -1.97 -3.10 15.89
C GLU A 91 -2.47 -3.67 14.56
N GLY A 92 -3.52 -3.08 13.99
CA GLY A 92 -4.09 -3.50 12.71
C GLY A 92 -3.08 -3.34 11.57
N HIS A 93 -2.33 -2.23 11.56
CA HIS A 93 -1.28 -1.97 10.60
C HIS A 93 -0.12 -2.97 10.76
N GLU A 94 0.37 -3.18 11.97
CA GLU A 94 1.47 -4.11 12.25
C GLU A 94 1.11 -5.55 11.87
N LYS A 95 -0.06 -6.03 12.31
CA LYS A 95 -0.59 -7.37 11.95
C LYS A 95 -0.79 -7.51 10.44
N GLY A 96 -1.29 -6.48 9.77
CA GLY A 96 -1.48 -6.46 8.32
C GLY A 96 -0.16 -6.54 7.57
N HIS A 97 0.81 -5.72 7.97
CA HIS A 97 2.15 -5.68 7.39
C HIS A 97 2.90 -7.01 7.57
N GLU A 98 2.89 -7.58 8.78
CA GLU A 98 3.54 -8.86 9.06
C GLU A 98 2.92 -10.01 8.24
N LYS A 99 1.58 -10.08 8.16
CA LYS A 99 0.88 -11.07 7.33
C LYS A 99 1.21 -10.89 5.85
N GLY A 100 1.23 -9.65 5.36
CA GLY A 100 1.59 -9.33 3.97
C GLY A 100 3.00 -9.81 3.62
N LEU A 101 3.99 -9.51 4.46
CA LEU A 101 5.36 -9.97 4.30
C LEU A 101 5.49 -11.49 4.30
N LYS A 102 4.86 -12.17 5.27
CA LYS A 102 4.89 -13.63 5.36
C LYS A 102 4.28 -14.27 4.12
N LYS A 103 3.13 -13.77 3.66
CA LYS A 103 2.43 -14.26 2.47
C LYS A 103 3.25 -14.03 1.21
N GLY A 104 3.71 -12.80 0.97
CA GLY A 104 4.53 -12.47 -0.21
C GLY A 104 5.83 -13.27 -0.27
N ARG A 105 6.50 -13.48 0.88
CA ARG A 105 7.71 -14.33 0.94
C ARG A 105 7.43 -15.80 0.72
N ALA A 106 6.25 -16.30 1.11
CA ALA A 106 5.85 -17.68 0.86
C ALA A 106 5.51 -17.90 -0.62
N GLU A 107 4.73 -17.00 -1.21
CA GLU A 107 4.33 -17.03 -2.62
C GLU A 107 5.55 -16.91 -3.53
N GLY A 108 6.41 -15.91 -3.33
CA GLY A 108 7.62 -15.74 -4.17
C GLY A 108 8.59 -16.92 -4.07
N ARG A 109 8.70 -17.57 -2.90
CA ARG A 109 9.49 -18.81 -2.76
C ARG A 109 8.84 -20.02 -3.40
N ALA A 110 7.51 -20.09 -3.46
CA ALA A 110 6.81 -21.18 -4.13
C ALA A 110 6.95 -21.04 -5.65
N GLU A 111 6.73 -19.83 -6.17
CA GLU A 111 6.86 -19.50 -7.58
C GLU A 111 8.28 -19.72 -8.10
N GLY A 112 9.29 -19.14 -7.42
CA GLY A 112 10.69 -19.31 -7.84
C GLY A 112 11.18 -20.76 -7.79
N ARG A 113 10.67 -21.57 -6.86
CA ARG A 113 10.96 -23.02 -6.84
C ARG A 113 10.28 -23.76 -7.99
N ALA A 114 9.03 -23.42 -8.30
CA ALA A 114 8.30 -24.04 -9.39
C ALA A 114 8.93 -23.71 -10.75
N GLU A 115 9.29 -22.45 -10.96
CA GLU A 115 9.98 -21.99 -12.17
C GLU A 115 11.37 -22.63 -12.30
N GLY A 116 12.21 -22.54 -11.25
CA GLY A 116 13.54 -23.15 -11.27
C GLY A 116 13.50 -24.66 -11.48
N HIS A 117 12.50 -25.36 -10.90
CA HIS A 117 12.31 -26.78 -11.16
C HIS A 117 11.92 -27.07 -12.60
N ARG A 118 10.98 -26.31 -13.18
CA ARG A 118 10.57 -26.48 -14.59
C ARG A 118 11.74 -26.24 -15.55
N GLU A 119 12.49 -25.16 -15.36
CA GLU A 119 13.65 -24.86 -16.19
C GLU A 119 14.76 -25.91 -16.02
N GLY A 120 14.99 -26.39 -14.80
CA GLY A 120 15.96 -27.44 -14.52
C GLY A 120 15.59 -28.76 -15.19
N VAL A 121 14.31 -29.16 -15.13
CA VAL A 121 13.80 -30.36 -15.81
C VAL A 121 13.87 -30.21 -17.32
N ALA A 122 13.51 -29.04 -17.87
CA ALA A 122 13.57 -28.80 -19.30
C ALA A 122 15.02 -28.90 -19.83
N ARG A 123 15.97 -28.19 -19.18
CA ARG A 123 17.39 -28.26 -19.53
C ARG A 123 17.97 -29.65 -19.35
N GLY A 124 17.64 -30.33 -18.26
CA GLY A 124 18.10 -31.70 -18.03
C GLY A 124 17.57 -32.68 -19.08
N ARG A 125 16.33 -32.51 -19.53
CA ARG A 125 15.74 -33.33 -20.59
C ARG A 125 16.37 -33.06 -21.95
N GLU A 126 16.68 -31.80 -22.26
CA GLU A 126 17.35 -31.41 -23.51
C GLU A 126 18.77 -31.99 -23.57
N LEU A 127 19.58 -31.78 -22.52
CA LEU A 127 20.93 -32.37 -22.43
C LEU A 127 20.90 -33.90 -22.50
N GLY A 128 19.99 -34.54 -21.76
CA GLY A 128 19.85 -35.99 -21.80
C GLY A 128 19.36 -36.52 -23.15
N TRP A 129 18.65 -35.70 -23.94
CA TRP A 129 18.25 -36.04 -25.29
C TRP A 129 19.43 -35.95 -26.27
N GLU A 130 20.25 -34.90 -26.18
CA GLU A 130 21.48 -34.76 -26.99
C GLU A 130 22.47 -35.91 -26.73
N GLU A 131 22.69 -36.26 -25.45
CA GLU A 131 23.52 -37.42 -25.06
C GLU A 131 22.95 -38.74 -25.62
N ALA A 132 21.63 -38.89 -25.63
CA ALA A 132 20.97 -40.08 -26.16
C ALA A 132 21.07 -40.18 -27.69
N GLU A 133 20.97 -39.08 -28.43
CA GLU A 133 21.17 -39.04 -29.89
C GLU A 133 22.61 -39.44 -30.26
N VAL A 134 23.61 -38.90 -29.56
CA VAL A 134 25.02 -39.30 -29.73
C VAL A 134 25.21 -40.80 -29.45
N ALA A 135 24.68 -41.30 -28.34
CA ALA A 135 24.79 -42.72 -27.99
C ALA A 135 24.10 -43.63 -29.01
N LEU A 136 22.96 -43.20 -29.56
CA LEU A 136 22.24 -43.90 -30.61
C LEU A 136 23.05 -43.95 -31.90
N LEU A 137 23.59 -42.81 -32.35
CA LEU A 137 24.43 -42.73 -33.55
C LEU A 137 25.64 -43.65 -33.44
N VAL A 138 26.35 -43.64 -32.30
CA VAL A 138 27.49 -44.53 -32.04
C VAL A 138 27.08 -45.99 -32.17
N ARG A 139 25.97 -46.40 -31.53
CA ARG A 139 25.47 -47.78 -31.58
C ARG A 139 25.13 -48.21 -33.00
N LEU A 140 24.52 -47.33 -33.80
CA LEU A 140 24.14 -47.61 -35.19
C LEU A 140 25.37 -47.73 -36.10
N LEU A 141 26.36 -46.87 -35.90
CA LEU A 141 27.63 -46.92 -36.63
C LEU A 141 28.43 -48.18 -36.30
N GLU A 142 28.48 -48.58 -35.03
CA GLU A 142 29.11 -49.84 -34.62
C GLU A 142 28.41 -51.05 -35.22
N TYR A 143 27.08 -51.03 -35.30
CA TYR A 143 26.30 -52.09 -35.93
C TYR A 143 26.56 -52.19 -37.44
N LYS A 144 26.68 -51.06 -38.14
CA LYS A 144 26.82 -51.02 -39.61
C LYS A 144 28.25 -51.21 -40.09
N PHE A 145 29.23 -50.65 -39.39
CA PHE A 145 30.62 -50.57 -39.83
C PHE A 145 31.61 -51.33 -38.94
N GLY A 146 31.13 -51.91 -37.83
CA GLY A 146 31.99 -52.59 -36.84
C GLY A 146 32.58 -51.62 -35.82
N PRO A 147 33.53 -52.07 -34.98
CA PRO A 147 34.04 -51.29 -33.87
C PRO A 147 34.63 -49.95 -34.34
N LEU A 148 34.13 -48.85 -33.75
CA LEU A 148 34.59 -47.51 -34.08
C LEU A 148 35.95 -47.18 -33.47
N PRO A 149 36.88 -46.56 -34.21
CA PRO A 149 38.10 -46.00 -33.66
C PRO A 149 37.80 -44.96 -32.56
N THR A 150 38.67 -44.88 -31.56
CA THR A 150 38.52 -43.96 -30.41
C THR A 150 38.42 -42.51 -30.86
N GLU A 151 39.16 -42.13 -31.90
CA GLU A 151 39.19 -40.78 -32.47
C GLU A 151 37.82 -40.38 -33.05
N VAL A 152 37.08 -41.34 -33.62
CA VAL A 152 35.75 -41.11 -34.18
C VAL A 152 34.73 -40.95 -33.06
N LYS A 153 34.82 -41.77 -31.99
CA LYS A 153 33.95 -41.64 -30.81
C LYS A 153 34.10 -40.26 -30.16
N GLU A 154 35.35 -39.82 -29.94
CA GLU A 154 35.61 -38.48 -29.39
C GLU A 154 35.13 -37.36 -30.32
N ARG A 155 35.21 -37.54 -31.64
CA ARG A 155 34.70 -36.56 -32.61
C ARG A 155 33.17 -36.45 -32.53
N ILE A 156 32.47 -37.55 -32.28
CA ILE A 156 31.01 -37.55 -32.14
C ILE A 156 30.59 -36.92 -30.80
N GLU A 157 31.25 -37.29 -29.71
CA GLU A 157 30.94 -36.77 -28.36
C GLU A 157 31.15 -35.25 -28.24
N LYS A 158 32.10 -34.70 -28.99
CA LYS A 158 32.37 -33.24 -29.02
C LYS A 158 31.52 -32.49 -30.07
N ALA A 159 30.69 -33.19 -30.83
CA ALA A 159 29.90 -32.58 -31.89
C ALA A 159 28.62 -31.96 -31.34
N GLY A 160 28.26 -30.78 -31.85
CA GLY A 160 26.96 -30.18 -31.55
C GLY A 160 25.79 -30.93 -32.21
N PRO A 161 24.55 -30.74 -31.73
CA PRO A 161 23.37 -31.50 -32.16
C PRO A 161 23.12 -31.42 -33.67
N GLU A 162 23.40 -30.29 -34.31
CA GLU A 162 23.26 -30.12 -35.76
C GLU A 162 24.18 -31.07 -36.58
N LYS A 163 25.41 -31.29 -36.10
CA LYS A 163 26.36 -32.21 -36.75
C LYS A 163 25.97 -33.66 -36.53
N VAL A 164 25.50 -34.00 -35.34
CA VAL A 164 24.99 -35.35 -35.03
C VAL A 164 23.81 -35.69 -35.94
N ALA A 165 22.82 -34.80 -36.05
CA ALA A 165 21.67 -34.98 -36.94
C ALA A 165 22.06 -35.09 -38.43
N LEU A 166 23.09 -34.35 -38.87
CA LEU A 166 23.64 -34.47 -40.22
C LEU A 166 24.25 -35.86 -40.46
N TRP A 167 25.06 -36.34 -39.52
CA TRP A 167 25.70 -37.65 -39.60
C TRP A 167 24.69 -38.79 -39.51
N GLU A 168 23.62 -38.67 -38.71
CA GLU A 168 22.52 -39.64 -38.69
C GLU A 168 21.89 -39.80 -40.09
N ARG A 169 21.59 -38.69 -40.78
CA ARG A 169 21.04 -38.73 -42.14
C ARG A 169 22.01 -39.35 -43.14
N ARG A 170 23.29 -38.99 -43.05
CA ARG A 170 24.33 -39.55 -43.94
C ARG A 170 24.58 -41.04 -43.65
N MET A 171 24.46 -41.47 -42.40
CA MET A 171 24.60 -42.88 -42.01
C MET A 171 23.58 -43.77 -42.73
N LEU A 172 22.37 -43.27 -43.01
CA LEU A 172 21.33 -44.03 -43.72
C LEU A 172 21.74 -44.40 -45.16
N SER A 173 22.54 -43.58 -45.84
CA SER A 173 22.91 -43.77 -47.25
C SER A 173 24.39 -44.09 -47.48
N ALA A 174 25.27 -43.76 -46.54
CA ALA A 174 26.72 -43.94 -46.68
C ALA A 174 27.12 -45.41 -46.72
N GLY A 175 27.94 -45.79 -47.70
CA GLY A 175 28.51 -47.14 -47.81
C GLY A 175 29.77 -47.38 -46.96
N THR A 176 30.38 -46.31 -46.44
CA THR A 176 31.61 -46.38 -45.63
C THR A 176 31.56 -45.38 -44.47
N LEU A 177 32.36 -45.64 -43.43
CA LEU A 177 32.46 -44.77 -42.26
C LEU A 177 32.89 -43.34 -42.61
N ASN A 178 33.88 -43.19 -43.50
CA ASN A 178 34.39 -41.88 -43.91
C ASN A 178 33.34 -41.03 -44.62
N ALA A 179 32.47 -41.65 -45.43
CA ALA A 179 31.40 -40.93 -46.13
C ALA A 179 30.33 -40.35 -45.18
N VAL A 180 30.22 -40.85 -43.94
CA VAL A 180 29.35 -40.27 -42.93
C VAL A 180 29.91 -38.94 -42.40
N PHE A 181 31.23 -38.87 -42.21
CA PHE A 181 31.93 -37.77 -41.55
C PHE A 181 32.64 -36.80 -42.50
N ASP A 182 32.37 -36.90 -43.80
CA ASP A 182 32.96 -36.03 -44.82
C ASP A 182 32.52 -34.58 -44.59
N ASP A 183 33.41 -33.59 -44.61
CA ASP A 183 33.05 -32.18 -44.36
C ASP A 183 32.54 -31.47 -45.64
N SER A 184 32.30 -32.23 -46.71
CA SER A 184 31.74 -31.77 -47.98
C SER A 184 30.27 -31.37 -47.89
#